data_AF-A0A355EPN3-F1
#
_entry.id   AF-A0A355EPN3-F1
#
_cell.length_a   1.000
_cell.length_b   1.000
_cell.length_c   1.000
_cell.angle_alpha   90.00
_cell.angle_beta   90.00
_cell.angle_gamma   90.00
#
_symmetry.space_group_name_H-M   'P 1'
#
loop_
_entity.id
_entity.type
_entity.pdbx_description
1 polymer ?
#
loop_
_entity_poly.entity_id
_entity_poly.type
_entity_poly.pdbx_seq_one_letter_code
_entity_poly.pdbx_strand_id
1 'polypeptide(L)' 'GFKIKSTDKKRVGIPLLSNLPVLSYLFGYNSSRDRTSELTVLINFVEEKEDKEI' A
#
# COMPACT_ATOMS: atom_id res chain seq x y z
N GLY A 1 -9.28 4.88 -12.43
CA GLY A 1 -8.73 4.86 -11.06
C GLY A 1 -7.32 4.31 -11.07
N PHE A 2 -6.53 4.61 -10.05
CA PHE A 2 -5.15 4.20 -9.84
C PHE A 2 -5.08 3.38 -8.55
N LYS A 3 -4.35 2.25 -8.57
CA LYS A 3 -4.08 1.45 -7.37
C LYS A 3 -2.59 1.18 -7.27
N ILE A 4 -1.96 1.71 -6.23
CA ILE A 4 -0.54 1.59 -5.97
C ILE A 4 -0.36 0.66 -4.77
N LYS A 5 0.39 -0.43 -4.96
CA LYS A 5 0.80 -1.35 -3.90
C LYS A 5 2.31 -1.21 -3.70
N SER A 6 2.75 -1.01 -2.47
CA SER A 6 4.17 -1.00 -2.11
C SER A 6 4.39 -1.82 -0.85
N THR A 7 5.42 -2.66 -0.88
CA THR A 7 5.87 -3.46 0.25
C THR A 7 7.33 -3.12 0.53
N ASP A 8 7.62 -2.69 1.76
CA ASP A 8 8.98 -2.45 2.25
C ASP A 8 9.30 -3.50 3.32
N LYS A 9 10.40 -4.23 3.14
CA LYS A 9 10.90 -5.24 4.06
C LYS A 9 12.30 -4.87 4.49
N LYS A 10 12.48 -4.67 5.80
CA LYS A 10 13.80 -4.47 6.41
C LYS A 10 14.12 -5.64 7.33
N ARG A 11 15.30 -6.21 7.15
CA ARG A 11 15.86 -7.25 8.01
C ARG A 11 17.24 -6.81 8.48
N VAL A 12 17.42 -6.72 9.78
CA VAL A 12 18.69 -6.40 10.43
C VAL A 12 18.91 -7.45 11.52
N GLY A 13 20.14 -7.90 11.74
CA GLY A 13 20.40 -8.86 12.80
C GLY A 13 21.87 -9.07 13.04
N ILE A 14 22.18 -9.74 14.15
CA ILE A 14 23.55 -10.09 14.50
C ILE A 14 24.02 -11.18 13.52
N PRO A 15 25.17 -11.04 12.84
CA PRO A 15 25.71 -12.07 11.96
C PRO A 15 25.82 -13.41 12.70
N LEU A 16 25.56 -14.51 11.98
CA LEU A 16 25.48 -15.90 12.49
C LEU A 16 24.27 -16.17 13.39
N LEU A 17 23.98 -15.35 14.40
CA LEU A 17 22.88 -15.59 15.35
C LEU A 17 21.48 -15.35 14.75
N SER A 18 21.34 -14.35 13.88
CA SER A 18 20.08 -14.02 13.19
C SER A 18 19.64 -15.04 12.13
N ASN A 19 20.43 -16.09 11.91
CA ASN A 19 20.12 -17.20 11.00
C ASN A 19 19.95 -18.55 11.74
N LEU A 20 19.99 -18.55 13.08
CA LEU A 20 19.72 -19.76 13.85
C LEU A 20 18.26 -20.23 13.62
N PRO A 21 18.04 -21.50 13.23
CA PRO A 21 16.69 -22.05 13.15
C PRO A 21 15.99 -21.89 14.50
N VAL A 22 14.71 -21.56 14.48
CA VAL A 22 13.85 -21.34 15.67
C VAL A 22 14.21 -20.10 16.50
N LEU A 23 15.49 -19.75 16.71
CA LEU A 23 15.92 -18.67 17.61
C LEU A 23 16.27 -17.34 16.90
N SER A 24 16.26 -17.30 15.57
CA SER A 24 16.63 -16.12 14.78
C SER A 24 15.87 -14.84 15.16
N TYR A 25 14.62 -14.98 15.65
CA TYR A 25 13.78 -13.86 16.07
C TYR A 25 14.31 -13.12 17.31
N LEU A 26 15.14 -13.75 18.14
CA LEU A 26 15.75 -13.13 19.32
C LEU A 26 16.95 -12.23 18.96
N PHE A 27 17.57 -12.49 17.80
CA PHE A 27 18.82 -11.85 17.37
C PHE A 27 18.66 -11.04 16.08
N GLY A 28 17.41 -10.80 15.67
CA GLY A 28 17.07 -10.09 14.45
C GLY A 28 15.87 -9.18 14.64
N TYR A 29 15.89 -8.07 13.92
CA TYR A 29 14.76 -7.17 13.74
C TYR A 29 14.21 -7.37 12.32
N ASN A 30 12.92 -7.69 12.24
CA ASN A 30 12.18 -7.77 10.99
C ASN A 30 11.08 -6.71 11.00
N SER A 31 11.09 -5.83 10.01
CA SER A 31 10.04 -4.85 9.78
C SER A 31 9.44 -5.10 8.41
N SER A 32 8.12 -5.24 8.36
CA SER A 32 7.34 -5.30 7.13
C SER A 32 6.34 -4.17 7.15
N ARG A 33 6.36 -3.34 6.11
CA ARG A 33 5.38 -2.28 5.92
C ARG A 33 4.71 -2.44 4.57
N ASP A 34 3.43 -2.76 4.62
CA ASP A 34 2.57 -2.84 3.45
C ASP A 34 1.74 -1.56 3.33
N ARG A 35 1.72 -0.97 2.14
CA ARG A 35 0.92 0.22 1.83
C ARG A 35 0.19 0.01 0.52
N THR A 36 -1.13 0.18 0.57
CA THR A 36 -1.99 0.19 -0.61
C THR A 36 -2.69 1.54 -0.69
N SER A 37 -2.54 2.23 -1.81
CA SER A 37 -3.21 3.50 -2.10
C SER A 37 -4.13 3.31 -3.30
N GLU A 38 -5.38 3.76 -3.22
CA GLU A 38 -6.36 3.67 -4.30
C GLU A 38 -6.98 5.05 -4.56
N LEU A 39 -7.02 5.48 -5.81
CA LEU A 39 -7.52 6.77 -6.25
C LEU A 39 -8.47 6.59 -7.43
N THR A 40 -9.75 6.92 -7.28
CA THR A 40 -10.73 6.86 -8.38
C THR A 40 -11.29 8.24 -8.65
N VAL A 41 -11.28 8.65 -9.92
CA VAL A 41 -11.88 9.91 -10.38
C VAL A 41 -13.18 9.55 -11.11
N LEU A 42 -14.28 10.15 -10.68
CA LEU A 42 -15.61 10.02 -11.29
C LEU A 42 -16.01 11.38 -11.84
N ILE A 43 -16.39 11.43 -13.12
CA ILE A 43 -16.88 12.65 -13.78
C ILE A 43 -18.32 12.35 -14.21
N ASN A 44 -19.26 13.13 -13.69
CA ASN A 44 -20.66 13.08 -14.11
C ASN A 44 -20.98 14.39 -14.83
N PHE A 45 -21.46 14.27 -16.07
CA PHE A 45 -22.02 15.40 -16.80
C PHE A 45 -23.51 15.49 -16.50
N VAL A 46 -23.94 16.64 -15.96
CA VAL A 46 -25.35 16.98 -15.85
C VAL A 46 -25.70 17.74 -17.12
N GLU A 47 -26.53 17.13 -17.96
CA GLU A 47 -27.07 17.77 -19.15
C GLU A 47 -28.17 18.74 -18.68
N GLU A 48 -27.89 20.04 -18.66
CA GLU A 48 -28.93 21.07 -18.47
C GLU A 48 -29.86 20.98 -19.68
N LYS A 49 -31.05 20.41 -19.48
CA LYS A 49 -32.13 20.55 -20.44
C LYS A 49 -32.49 22.03 -20.48
N GLU A 50 -32.19 22.70 -21.60
CA GLU A 50 -32.80 23.99 -21.94
C GLU A 50 -34.32 23.77 -22.03
N ASP A 51 -35.04 24.10 -20.96
CA ASP A 51 -36.48 24.33 -21.03
C ASP A 51 -36.70 25.64 -21.80
N LYS A 52 -36.77 25.52 -23.13
CA LYS A 52 -37.35 26.55 -23.99
C LYS A 52 -38.86 26.55 -23.76
N GLU A 53 -39.32 27.36 -22.82
CA GLU A 53 -40.73 27.78 -22.79
C GLU A 53 -40.99 28.70 -24.00
N ILE A 54 -41.93 28.27 -24.84
CA ILE A 54 -42.57 29.04 -25.92
C ILE A 54 -43.84 29.65 -25.35
#